data_AF-A0A0L8FUT4-F1
#
_entry.id   AF-A0A0L8FUT4-F1
#
_cell.length_a   1.000
_cell.length_b   1.000
_cell.length_c   1.000
_cell.angle_alpha   90.00
_cell.angle_beta   90.00
_cell.angle_gamma   90.00
#
_symmetry.space_group_name_H-M   'P 1'
#
loop_
_entity.id
_entity.type
_entity.pdbx_description
1 polymer ?
#
loop_
_entity_poly.entity_id
_entity_poly.type
_entity_poly.pdbx_seq_one_letter_code
_entity_poly.pdbx_strand_id
1 'polypeptide(L)' 'MSLTHSNTTYKFKQMQFPIKLCFPMTINKAQGQSVQAVGLNLTEQVFSHAQ' A
#
# COMPACT_ATOMS: atom_id res chain seq x y z
N MET A 1 -20.07 -33.41 14.40
CA MET A 1 -19.21 -33.33 13.20
C MET A 1 -18.18 -32.25 13.45
N SER A 2 -16.90 -32.62 13.36
CA SER A 2 -15.76 -31.93 13.99
C SER A 2 -15.53 -30.51 13.50
N LEU A 3 -15.44 -29.58 14.46
CA LEU A 3 -14.87 -28.25 14.30
C LEU A 3 -13.34 -28.39 14.29
N THR A 4 -12.73 -28.79 13.17
CA THR A 4 -11.27 -28.69 13.04
C THR A 4 -10.94 -27.23 12.76
N HIS A 5 -10.58 -26.52 13.83
CA HIS A 5 -9.91 -25.23 13.82
C HIS A 5 -8.68 -25.34 12.91
N SER A 6 -8.79 -24.87 11.66
CA SER A 6 -7.68 -24.79 10.70
C SER A 6 -6.73 -23.69 11.16
N ASN A 7 -5.96 -23.99 12.21
CA ASN A 7 -4.86 -23.18 12.72
C ASN A 7 -3.65 -23.30 11.79
N THR A 8 -3.88 -23.14 10.48
CA THR A 8 -2.85 -23.20 9.47
C THR A 8 -2.34 -21.80 9.24
N THR A 9 -1.33 -21.41 10.00
CA THR A 9 -0.56 -20.19 9.75
C THR A 9 0.20 -20.33 8.44
N TYR A 10 -0.46 -20.02 7.32
CA TYR A 10 0.20 -19.92 6.01
C TYR A 10 1.14 -18.71 6.06
N LYS A 11 2.45 -18.97 6.05
CA LYS A 11 3.46 -17.91 5.89
C LYS A 11 3.52 -17.51 4.41
N PHE A 12 2.78 -16.47 4.04
CA PHE A 12 2.91 -15.89 2.70
C PHE A 12 4.29 -15.24 2.55
N LYS A 13 5.12 -15.76 1.66
CA LYS A 13 6.44 -15.21 1.35
C LYS A 13 6.34 -14.45 0.02
N GLN A 14 6.46 -13.13 0.06
CA GLN A 14 6.65 -12.35 -1.17
C GLN A 14 8.07 -12.57 -1.68
N MET A 15 8.18 -12.91 -2.97
CA MET A 15 9.44 -13.07 -3.67
C MET A 15 9.49 -12.05 -4.81
N GLN A 16 9.68 -10.79 -4.44
CA GLN A 16 9.78 -9.66 -5.36
C GLN A 16 11.01 -8.83 -4.98
N PHE A 17 11.72 -8.32 -5.99
CA PHE A 17 12.82 -7.39 -5.75
C PHE A 17 12.29 -6.10 -5.12
N PRO A 18 13.00 -5.50 -4.15
CA PRO A 18 12.57 -4.27 -3.48
C PRO A 18 12.81 -3.03 -4.37
N ILE A 19 12.46 -3.11 -5.66
CA ILE A 19 12.64 -2.06 -6.66
C ILE A 19 11.24 -1.59 -7.06
N LYS A 20 10.97 -0.29 -6.92
CA LYS A 20 9.71 0.36 -7.32
C LYS A 20 10.04 1.57 -8.18
N LEU A 21 9.29 1.76 -9.28
CA LEU A 21 9.35 2.99 -10.06
C LEU A 21 8.77 4.12 -9.18
N CYS A 22 9.57 5.10 -8.77
CA CYS A 22 9.15 6.13 -7.80
C CYS A 22 8.59 7.42 -8.42
N PHE A 23 8.25 7.44 -9.71
CA PHE A 23 7.80 8.67 -10.37
C PHE A 23 6.34 9.04 -10.00
N PRO A 24 5.32 8.20 -10.26
CA PRO A 24 3.99 8.38 -9.68
C PRO A 24 3.86 7.54 -8.40
N MET A 25 3.69 8.20 -7.25
CA MET A 25 3.34 7.55 -5.99
C MET A 25 1.89 7.88 -5.62
N THR A 26 1.18 6.91 -5.04
CA THR A 26 -0.14 7.18 -4.48
C THR A 26 0.00 7.97 -3.16
N ILE A 27 -1.01 8.78 -2.84
CA ILE A 27 -1.00 9.67 -1.66
C ILE A 27 -0.70 8.89 -0.37
N ASN A 28 -1.35 7.74 -0.16
CA ASN A 28 -1.13 6.88 1.01
C ASN A 28 0.29 6.31 1.11
N LYS A 29 1.02 6.22 -0.01
CA LYS A 29 2.43 5.80 -0.03
C LYS A 29 3.38 6.96 0.24
N ALA A 30 2.98 8.18 -0.14
CA ALA A 30 3.75 9.40 0.10
C ALA A 30 3.55 9.97 1.51
N GLN A 31 2.48 9.57 2.24
CA GLN A 31 2.24 10.02 3.60
C GLN A 31 3.45 9.74 4.51
N GLY A 32 3.94 10.78 5.18
CA GLY A 32 5.13 10.70 6.05
C GLY A 32 6.48 10.80 5.32
N GLN A 33 6.50 11.00 4.00
CA GLN A 33 7.73 11.28 3.25
C GLN A 33 7.94 12.79 3.10
N SER A 34 9.20 13.23 3.19
CA SER A 34 9.61 14.59 2.83
C SER A 34 10.12 14.60 1.40
N VAL A 35 9.46 15.37 0.53
CA VAL A 35 9.78 15.50 -0.89
C VAL A 35 9.99 16.97 -1.25
N GLN A 36 11.05 17.27 -2.00
CA GLN A 36 11.40 18.67 -2.35
C GLN A 36 10.43 19.29 -3.36
N ALA A 37 9.87 18.48 -4.26
CA ALA A 37 8.87 18.88 -5.24
C ALA A 37 7.94 17.70 -5.52
N VAL A 38 6.63 17.95 -5.61
CA VAL A 38 5.62 16.93 -5.92
C VAL A 38 4.57 17.49 -6.87
N GLY A 39 4.26 16.75 -7.93
CA GLY A 39 3.11 17.01 -8.79
C GLY A 39 1.91 16.22 -8.27
N LEU A 40 0.79 16.89 -8.01
CA LEU A 40 -0.42 16.28 -7.47
C LEU A 40 -1.52 16.30 -8.53
N ASN A 41 -2.02 15.12 -8.90
CA ASN A 41 -3.15 14.99 -9.81
C ASN A 41 -4.34 14.33 -9.08
N LEU A 42 -5.40 15.12 -8.84
CA LEU A 42 -6.62 14.68 -8.15
C LEU A 42 -7.83 14.60 -9.10
N THR A 43 -7.62 14.13 -10.33
CA THR A 43 -8.73 13.95 -11.28
C THR A 43 -9.77 12.90 -10.85
N GLU A 44 -9.41 11.95 -9.98
CA GLU A 44 -10.32 10.96 -9.40
C GLU A 44 -10.57 11.23 -7.91
N GLN A 45 -11.74 10.82 -7.42
CA GLN A 45 -12.24 11.16 -6.10
C GLN A 45 -11.38 10.54 -4.99
N VAL A 46 -10.81 11.40 -4.15
CA VAL A 46 -9.95 11.01 -3.02
C VAL A 46 -10.84 10.62 -1.85
N PHE A 47 -11.01 9.33 -1.61
CA PHE A 47 -11.86 8.83 -0.51
C PHE A 47 -11.02 8.45 0.71
N SER A 48 -10.76 9.43 1.59
CA SER A 48 -10.43 9.23 3.01
C SER A 48 -10.89 10.46 3.80
N HIS A 49 -11.50 10.25 4.97
CA HIS A 49 -11.84 11.34 5.89
C HIS A 49 -10.54 11.90 6.51
N ALA A 50 -10.14 13.10 6.06
CA ALA A 50 -8.85 13.76 6.27
C ALA A 50 -7.70 13.19 5.41
N GLN A 51 -7.40 13.90 4.31
CA GLN A 51 -6.24 13.72 3.45
C GLN A 51 -5.01 14.41 4.05
#